data_AF-A0A6I1JV89-F1
#
_entry.id   AF-A0A6I1JV89-F1
#
_cell.length_a   1.000
_cell.length_b   1.000
_cell.length_c   1.000
_cell.angle_alpha   90.00
_cell.angle_beta   90.00
_cell.angle_gamma   90.00
#
_symmetry.space_group_name_H-M   'P 1'
#
loop_
_entity.id
_entity.type
_entity.pdbx_description
1 polymer ?
#
loop_
_entity_poly.entity_id
_entity_poly.type
_entity_poly.pdbx_seq_one_letter_code
_entity_poly.pdbx_strand_id
1 'polypeptide(L)'
;MKDILNRFSLESVKINSQTISIAVLLWFVTLACAIWSINSQPFNKKERTFWTAIVVMFPLAGLLFYLPFAWRNAATGSLSFWRKPKRTRQ
;
A
#
# COMPACT_ATOMS: atom_id res chain seq x y z
N MET A 1 6.45 5.83 30.44
CA MET A 1 5.15 5.67 29.72
C MET A 1 4.91 6.75 28.66
N LYS A 2 5.30 8.02 28.88
CA LYS A 2 5.20 9.08 27.86
C LYS A 2 6.01 8.80 26.58
N ASP A 3 7.18 8.17 26.68
CA ASP A 3 7.99 7.76 25.51
C ASP A 3 7.36 6.66 24.65
N ILE A 4 6.63 5.72 25.25
CA ILE A 4 5.92 4.67 24.49
C ILE A 4 4.79 5.30 23.69
N LEU A 5 4.04 6.24 24.30
CA LEU A 5 2.95 6.97 23.64
C LEU A 5 3.47 7.89 22.52
N ASN A 6 4.65 8.50 22.68
CA ASN A 6 5.24 9.35 21.65
C ASN A 6 5.77 8.55 20.45
N ARG A 7 6.12 7.28 20.64
CA ARG A 7 6.47 6.34 19.55
C ARG A 7 5.29 5.99 18.64
N PHE A 8 4.07 6.13 19.16
CA PHE A 8 2.81 6.00 18.41
C PHE A 8 2.20 7.36 18.07
N SER A 9 2.99 8.43 18.05
CA SER A 9 2.53 9.70 17.48
C SER A 9 2.34 9.53 15.97
N LEU A 10 1.10 9.23 15.58
CA LEU A 10 0.63 9.08 14.19
C LEU A 10 0.73 10.38 13.39
N GLU A 11 1.11 11.49 14.04
CA GLU A 11 1.20 12.83 13.48
C GLU A 11 2.30 12.95 12.41
N SER A 12 3.31 12.07 12.46
CA SER A 12 4.35 12.00 11.41
C SER A 12 4.73 10.55 11.10
N VAL A 13 3.81 9.78 10.51
CA VAL A 13 4.22 8.54 9.83
C VAL A 13 5.07 8.91 8.63
N LYS A 14 6.38 9.05 8.86
CA LYS A 14 7.37 9.27 7.81
C LYS A 14 7.55 7.96 7.09
N ILE A 15 6.80 7.77 6.00
CA ILE A 15 6.93 6.61 5.12
C ILE A 15 8.34 6.63 4.53
N ASN A 16 9.22 5.80 5.08
CA ASN A 16 10.58 5.61 4.61
C ASN A 16 10.62 4.50 3.55
N SER A 17 11.65 4.49 2.70
CA SER A 17 11.86 3.44 1.70
C SER A 17 11.97 2.04 2.34
N GLN A 18 12.55 1.95 3.53
CA GLN A 18 12.61 0.72 4.33
C GLN A 18 11.23 0.22 4.77
N THR A 19 10.32 1.13 5.12
CA THR A 19 8.95 0.75 5.50
C THR A 19 8.19 0.20 4.31
N ILE A 20 8.35 0.83 3.14
CA ILE A 20 7.75 0.36 1.89
C ILE A 20 8.32 -1.02 1.51
N SER A 21 9.63 -1.21 1.59
CA SER A 21 10.25 -2.49 1.22
C SER A 21 9.80 -3.65 2.12
N ILE A 22 9.67 -3.42 3.43
CA ILE A 22 9.12 -4.42 4.37
C ILE A 22 7.66 -4.72 4.04
N ALA A 23 6.84 -3.71 3.76
CA ALA A 23 5.44 -3.92 3.40
C ALA A 23 5.29 -4.75 2.12
N VAL A 24 6.11 -4.48 1.09
CA VAL A 24 6.14 -5.26 -0.14
C VAL A 24 6.58 -6.71 0.12
N LEU A 25 7.60 -6.92 0.96
CA LEU A 25 8.06 -8.26 1.31
C LEU A 25 6.97 -9.07 2.03
N LEU A 26 6.31 -8.46 3.03
CA LEU A 26 5.18 -9.09 3.73
C LEU A 26 4.03 -9.43 2.78
N TRP A 27 3.78 -8.56 1.79
CA TRP A 27 2.79 -8.84 0.75
C TRP A 27 3.16 -10.07 -0.10
N PHE A 28 4.41 -10.20 -0.54
CA PHE A 28 4.85 -11.40 -1.27
C PHE A 28 4.77 -12.69 -0.43
N VAL A 29 5.17 -12.62 0.84
CA VAL A 29 5.10 -13.77 1.75
C VAL A 29 3.65 -14.22 1.94
N THR A 30 2.74 -13.29 2.19
CA THR A 30 1.31 -13.60 2.35
C THR A 30 0.70 -14.16 1.07
N LEU A 31 1.08 -13.64 -0.11
CA LEU A 31 0.66 -14.19 -1.40
C LEU A 31 1.15 -15.63 -1.60
N ALA A 32 2.43 -15.90 -1.30
CA ALA A 32 3.01 -17.23 -1.40
C ALA A 32 2.30 -18.22 -0.45
N CYS A 33 2.03 -17.81 0.79
CA CYS A 33 1.26 -18.60 1.75
C CYS A 33 -0.17 -18.89 1.25
N ALA A 34 -0.85 -17.91 0.67
CA ALA A 34 -2.20 -18.10 0.14
C ALA A 34 -2.21 -19.07 -1.06
N ILE A 35 -1.26 -18.94 -1.98
CA ILE A 35 -1.11 -19.88 -3.11
C ILE A 35 -0.79 -21.29 -2.62
N TRP A 36 0.11 -21.42 -1.64
CA TRP A 36 0.43 -22.70 -1.02
C TRP A 36 -0.81 -23.33 -0.38
N SER A 37 -1.57 -22.53 0.37
CA SER A 37 -2.82 -22.96 1.00
C SER A 37 -3.81 -23.50 -0.05
N ILE A 38 -4.04 -22.76 -1.14
CA ILE A 38 -4.91 -23.20 -2.25
C ILE A 38 -4.42 -24.50 -2.88
N ASN A 39 -3.11 -24.67 -3.05
CA ASN A 39 -2.53 -25.88 -3.64
C ASN A 39 -2.64 -27.11 -2.73
N SER A 40 -2.68 -26.91 -1.41
CA SER A 40 -2.87 -27.98 -0.43
C SER A 40 -4.34 -28.44 -0.28
N GLN A 41 -5.30 -27.68 -0.80
CA GLN A 41 -6.70 -28.07 -0.77
C GLN A 41 -7.04 -29.11 -1.86
N PRO A 42 -7.96 -30.06 -1.58
CA PRO A 42 -8.41 -31.08 -2.52
C PRO A 42 -9.39 -30.52 -3.56
N PHE A 43 -9.03 -29.42 -4.22
CA PHE A 43 -9.84 -28.77 -5.26
C PHE A 43 -9.61 -29.37 -6.64
N ASN A 44 -10.63 -29.26 -7.50
CA ASN A 44 -10.48 -29.54 -8.92
C ASN A 44 -9.54 -28.51 -9.58
N LYS A 45 -8.90 -28.89 -10.69
CA LYS A 45 -7.98 -28.00 -11.44
C LYS A 45 -8.61 -26.65 -11.79
N LYS A 46 -9.88 -26.63 -12.21
CA LYS A 46 -10.62 -25.41 -12.57
C LYS A 46 -10.85 -24.49 -11.36
N GLU A 47 -11.25 -25.06 -10.23
CA GLU A 47 -11.49 -24.33 -8.98
C GLU A 47 -10.19 -23.73 -8.43
N ARG A 48 -9.09 -24.50 -8.50
CA ARG A 48 -7.77 -24.06 -8.08
C ARG A 48 -7.28 -22.85 -8.88
N THR A 49 -7.45 -22.87 -10.21
CA THR A 49 -7.10 -21.73 -11.07
C THR A 49 -7.98 -20.52 -10.77
N PHE A 50 -9.28 -20.72 -10.57
CA PHE A 50 -10.21 -19.64 -10.21
C PHE A 50 -9.82 -18.94 -8.91
N TRP A 51 -9.56 -19.70 -7.84
CA TRP A 51 -9.17 -19.14 -6.54
C TRP A 51 -7.80 -18.47 -6.58
N THR A 52 -6.83 -19.07 -7.27
CA THR A 52 -5.51 -18.44 -7.47
C THR A 52 -5.64 -17.12 -8.21
N ALA A 53 -6.47 -17.08 -9.27
CA ALA A 53 -6.71 -15.86 -10.03
C ALA A 53 -7.35 -14.77 -9.16
N ILE A 54 -8.34 -15.10 -8.32
CA ILE A 54 -8.95 -14.12 -7.41
C ILE A 54 -7.92 -13.56 -6.43
N VAL A 55 -7.15 -14.41 -5.77
CA VAL A 55 -6.15 -13.99 -4.76
C VAL A 55 -5.07 -13.10 -5.36
N VAL A 56 -4.69 -13.32 -6.62
CA VAL A 56 -3.71 -12.49 -7.33
C VAL A 56 -4.35 -11.20 -7.87
N MET A 57 -5.54 -11.28 -8.45
CA MET A 57 -6.20 -10.14 -9.11
C MET A 57 -6.76 -9.11 -8.13
N PHE A 58 -7.23 -9.53 -6.96
CA PHE A 58 -7.80 -8.64 -5.95
C PHE A 58 -6.82 -7.53 -5.50
N PRO A 59 -5.57 -7.83 -5.07
CA PRO A 59 -4.61 -6.79 -4.71
C PRO A 59 -4.17 -5.94 -5.90
N LEU A 60 -4.06 -6.52 -7.11
CA LEU A 60 -3.74 -5.76 -8.32
C LEU A 60 -4.85 -4.76 -8.68
N ALA A 61 -6.11 -5.17 -8.59
CA ALA A 61 -7.25 -4.28 -8.80
C ALA A 61 -7.25 -3.15 -7.78
N GLY A 62 -6.99 -3.45 -6.49
CA GLY A 62 -6.85 -2.43 -5.44
C GLY A 62 -5.76 -1.40 -5.76
N LEU A 63 -4.60 -1.85 -6.26
CA LEU A 63 -3.52 -0.95 -6.69
C LEU A 63 -3.94 -0.06 -7.86
N LEU A 64 -4.61 -0.63 -8.87
CA LEU A 64 -5.09 0.09 -10.04
C LEU A 64 -6.16 1.13 -9.68
N PHE A 65 -7.07 0.81 -8.76
CA PHE A 65 -8.06 1.77 -8.25
C PHE A 65 -7.41 2.88 -7.42
N TYR A 66 -6.33 2.58 -6.69
CA TYR A 66 -5.64 3.57 -5.86
C TYR A 66 -4.76 4.54 -6.68
N LEU A 67 -4.17 4.07 -7.78
CA LEU A 67 -3.27 4.86 -8.64
C LEU A 67 -3.79 6.24 -9.07
N PRO A 68 -5.03 6.39 -9.58
CA PRO A 68 -5.53 7.71 -10.00
C PRO A 68 -5.70 8.69 -8.82
N PHE A 69 -6.05 8.19 -7.63
CA PHE A 69 -6.13 9.03 -6.43
C PHE A 69 -4.73 9.44 -5.93
N ALA A 70 -3.79 8.50 -5.92
CA ALA A 70 -2.40 8.78 -5.57
C ALA A 70 -1.77 9.80 -6.53
N TRP A 71 -2.01 9.65 -7.84
CA TRP A 71 -1.55 10.56 -8.87
C TRP A 71 -2.16 11.96 -8.71
N ARG A 72 -3.47 12.06 -8.46
CA ARG A 72 -4.14 13.34 -8.22
C ARG A 72 -3.59 14.04 -6.97
N ASN A 73 -3.29 13.29 -5.91
CA ASN A 73 -2.70 13.83 -4.68
C ASN A 73 -1.24 14.26 -4.89
N ALA A 74 -0.46 13.51 -5.66
CA ALA A 74 0.90 13.88 -6.04
C ALA A 74 0.94 15.13 -6.94
N ALA A 75 0.03 15.21 -7.93
CA ALA A 75 -0.08 16.35 -8.83
C ALA A 75 -0.52 17.63 -8.09
N THR A 76 -1.43 17.53 -7.12
CA THR A 76 -1.84 18.67 -6.28
C THR A 76 -0.77 19.09 -5.27
N GLY A 77 0.03 18.15 -4.75
CA GLY A 77 1.23 18.45 -3.95
C GLY A 77 2.36 19.12 -4.76
N SER A 78 2.51 18.78 -6.04
CA SER A 78 3.43 19.46 -6.96
C SER A 78 3.00 20.91 -7.25
N LEU A 79 1.68 21.17 -7.37
CA LEU A 79 1.15 22.52 -7.56
C LEU A 79 1.26 23.42 -6.32
N SER A 80 1.35 22.86 -5.10
CA SER A 80 1.58 23.64 -3.89
C SER A 80 3.04 24.11 -3.76
N PHE A 81 4.00 23.39 -4.35
CA PHE A 81 5.40 23.80 -4.45
C PHE A 81 5.58 25.11 -5.23
N TRP A 82 4.70 25.38 -6.21
CA TRP A 82 4.71 26.61 -7.01
C TRP A 82 3.90 27.77 -6.39
N ARG A 83 3.21 27.57 -5.26
CA ARG A 83 2.59 28.69 -4.54
C ARG A 83 3.68 29.51 -3.84
N LYS A 84 4.09 30.61 -4.48
CA LYS A 84 4.97 31.60 -3.85
C LYS A 84 4.38 32.01 -2.49
N PRO A 85 5.19 32.10 -1.42
CA PRO A 85 4.71 32.57 -0.13
C PRO A 85 4.12 33.97 -0.32
N LYS A 86 2.87 34.15 0.15
CA LYS A 86 2.20 35.45 0.15
C LYS A 86 3.04 36.36 1.03
N ARG A 87 3.80 37.27 0.40
CA ARG A 87 4.68 38.23 1.08
C ARG A 87 3.79 39.06 2.00
N THR A 88 3.81 38.74 3.30
CA THR A 88 3.21 39.56 4.34
C THR A 88 3.96 40.89 4.32
N ARG A 89 3.30 41.95 3.83
CA ARG A 89 3.78 43.31 4.04
C ARG A 89 3.55 43.61 5.52
N GLN A 90 4.61 43.50 6.31
CA GLN A 90 4.75 44.32 7.51
C GLN A 90 5.25 45.70 7.08
#